data_AF-A0A1Y1LNC5-F1
#
_entry.id   AF-A0A1Y1LNC5-F1
#
_cell.length_a   1.000
_cell.length_b   1.000
_cell.length_c   1.000
_cell.angle_alpha   90.00
_cell.angle_beta   90.00
_cell.angle_gamma   90.00
#
_symmetry.space_group_name_H-M   'P 1'
#
loop_
_entity.id
_entity.type
_entity.pdbx_description
1 polymer ?
#
loop_
_entity_poly.entity_id
_entity_poly.type
_entity_poly.pdbx_seq_one_letter_code
_entity_poly.pdbx_strand_id
1 'polypeptide(L)'
;ETESDVNKAETLKKIEETHKTLNEKLTFLSEGRDPVSPVQIIIIQMETLYEAMKAGSLTVTYLHKWLKETCSELVKLEKDAAPNGWLLHILHSETKIKTWGNMQTVIYYCFHYQI
;
A
#
# COMPACT_ATOMS: atom_id res chain seq x y z
N GLU A 1 -12.56 -2.88 43.22
CA GLU A 1 -12.27 -3.12 41.78
C GLU A 1 -13.10 -2.22 40.84
N THR A 2 -13.74 -1.15 41.31
CA THR A 2 -14.73 -0.39 40.52
C THR A 2 -14.18 0.88 39.85
N GLU A 3 -13.07 1.43 40.34
CA GLU A 3 -12.52 2.70 39.86
C GLU A 3 -11.71 2.55 38.56
N SER A 4 -11.07 1.39 38.34
CA SER A 4 -10.32 1.10 37.11
C SER A 4 -11.24 0.88 35.91
N ASP A 5 -12.39 0.23 36.13
CA ASP A 5 -13.33 -0.10 35.06
C ASP A 5 -14.15 1.12 34.63
N VAL A 6 -14.51 1.99 35.58
CA VAL A 6 -15.14 3.29 35.28
C VAL A 6 -14.20 4.18 34.47
N ASN A 7 -12.91 4.25 34.83
CA ASN A 7 -11.92 5.06 34.10
C ASN A 7 -11.65 4.51 32.68
N LYS A 8 -11.62 3.18 32.52
CA LYS A 8 -11.51 2.53 31.20
C LYS A 8 -12.72 2.84 30.32
N ALA A 9 -13.93 2.73 30.84
CA ALA A 9 -15.17 3.01 30.10
C ALA A 9 -15.25 4.49 29.68
N GLU A 10 -14.86 5.42 30.55
CA GLU A 10 -14.79 6.84 30.21
C GLU A 10 -13.74 7.12 29.13
N THR A 11 -12.58 6.47 29.20
CA THR A 11 -11.52 6.62 28.19
C THR A 11 -11.95 6.08 26.83
N LEU A 12 -12.62 4.93 26.78
CA LEU A 12 -13.17 4.36 25.54
C LEU A 12 -14.18 5.31 24.89
N LYS A 13 -15.08 5.89 25.69
CA LYS A 13 -16.03 6.88 25.20
C LYS A 13 -15.33 8.10 24.58
N LYS A 14 -14.28 8.63 25.23
CA LYS A 14 -13.47 9.73 24.70
C LYS A 14 -12.77 9.36 23.39
N ILE A 15 -12.28 8.12 23.26
CA ILE A 15 -11.68 7.62 22.03
C ILE A 15 -12.72 7.59 20.90
N GLU A 16 -13.92 7.08 21.16
CA GLU A 16 -15.01 7.02 20.18
C GLU A 16 -15.43 8.43 19.71
N GLU A 17 -15.61 9.37 20.65
CA GLU A 17 -15.93 10.77 20.36
C GLU A 17 -14.84 11.45 19.51
N THR A 18 -13.57 11.20 19.86
CA THR A 18 -12.41 11.74 19.13
C THR A 18 -12.32 11.13 17.74
N HIS A 19 -12.49 9.82 17.61
CA HIS A 19 -12.48 9.11 16.32
C HIS A 19 -13.59 9.62 15.41
N LYS A 20 -14.80 9.82 15.93
CA LYS A 20 -15.92 10.39 15.19
C LYS A 20 -15.58 11.80 14.68
N THR A 21 -15.13 12.67 15.57
CA THR A 21 -14.78 14.07 15.24
C THR A 21 -13.68 14.12 14.18
N LEU A 22 -12.66 13.26 14.31
CA LEU A 22 -11.57 13.21 13.36
C LEU A 22 -12.04 12.73 11.99
N ASN A 23 -12.88 11.69 11.93
CA ASN A 23 -13.44 11.20 10.67
C ASN A 23 -14.27 12.27 9.97
N GLU A 24 -15.16 12.97 10.68
CA GLU A 24 -15.96 14.05 10.10
C GLU A 24 -15.07 15.14 9.49
N LYS A 25 -13.98 15.53 10.18
CA LYS A 25 -13.01 16.50 9.66
C LYS A 25 -12.27 15.98 8.43
N LEU A 26 -11.82 14.72 8.45
CA LEU A 26 -11.10 14.12 7.34
C LEU A 26 -11.99 13.98 6.11
N THR A 27 -13.24 13.55 6.29
CA THR A 27 -14.25 13.50 5.22
C THR A 27 -14.45 14.87 4.61
N PHE A 28 -14.66 15.91 5.43
CA PHE A 28 -14.80 17.27 4.93
C PHE A 28 -13.57 17.74 4.15
N LEU A 29 -12.36 17.47 4.67
CA LEU A 29 -11.11 17.90 4.02
C LEU A 29 -10.79 17.14 2.72
N SER A 30 -11.36 15.94 2.53
CA SER A 30 -11.21 15.14 1.31
C SER A 30 -12.30 15.40 0.28
N GLU A 31 -13.32 16.21 0.58
CA GLU A 31 -14.35 16.60 -0.38
C GLU A 31 -13.72 17.24 -1.63
N GLY A 32 -14.15 16.79 -2.81
CA GLY A 32 -13.65 17.27 -4.09
C GLY A 32 -12.23 16.84 -4.46
N ARG A 33 -11.56 16.03 -3.63
CA ARG A 33 -10.27 15.41 -3.97
C ARG A 33 -10.49 14.06 -4.62
N ASP A 34 -9.59 13.68 -5.52
CA ASP A 34 -9.58 12.33 -6.08
C ASP A 34 -9.34 11.30 -4.97
N PRO A 35 -10.03 10.14 -5.00
CA PRO A 35 -9.74 9.04 -4.10
C PRO A 35 -8.28 8.62 -4.20
N VAL A 36 -7.69 8.23 -3.07
CA VAL A 36 -6.33 7.68 -3.04
C VAL A 36 -6.30 6.42 -3.90
N SER A 37 -5.37 6.37 -4.85
CA SER A 37 -5.28 5.23 -5.76
C SER A 37 -4.80 3.97 -5.02
N PRO A 38 -5.17 2.75 -5.49
CA PRO A 38 -4.69 1.51 -4.88
C PRO A 38 -3.16 1.43 -4.78
N VAL A 39 -2.45 1.98 -5.77
CA VAL A 39 -0.98 2.07 -5.77
C VAL A 39 -0.47 2.96 -4.63
N GLN A 40 -1.09 4.12 -4.43
CA GLN A 40 -0.73 5.04 -3.34
C GLN A 40 -0.98 4.41 -1.97
N ILE A 41 -2.07 3.66 -1.80
CA ILE A 41 -2.35 2.91 -0.56
C ILE A 41 -1.23 1.90 -0.28
N ILE A 42 -0.83 1.12 -1.29
CA ILE A 42 0.24 0.11 -1.16
C ILE A 42 1.57 0.77 -0.78
N ILE A 43 1.91 1.92 -1.37
CA ILE A 43 3.11 2.68 -1.01
C ILE A 43 3.09 3.09 0.46
N ILE A 44 1.97 3.69 0.92
CA ILE A 44 1.82 4.12 2.32
C ILE A 44 1.94 2.92 3.28
N GLN A 45 1.31 1.80 2.96
CA GLN A 45 1.38 0.57 3.76
C GLN A 45 2.80 0.02 3.81
N MET A 46 3.50 -0.05 2.68
CA MET A 46 4.87 -0.54 2.59
C MET A 46 5.82 0.29 3.47
N GLU A 47 5.80 1.62 3.35
CA GLU A 47 6.64 2.51 4.15
C GLU A 47 6.32 2.37 5.65
N THR A 48 5.04 2.32 6.01
CA THR A 48 4.61 2.16 7.40
C THR A 48 5.15 0.86 8.01
N LEU A 49 5.02 -0.26 7.29
CA LEU A 49 5.52 -1.56 7.76
C LEU A 49 7.05 -1.61 7.80
N TYR A 50 7.72 -0.97 6.85
CA TYR A 50 9.18 -0.90 6.82
C TYR A 50 9.74 -0.11 8.01
N GLU A 51 9.16 1.05 8.33
CA GLU A 51 9.53 1.82 9.53
C GLU A 51 9.23 1.04 10.82
N ALA A 52 8.08 0.37 10.90
CA ALA A 52 7.75 -0.47 12.06
C ALA A 52 8.74 -1.62 12.26
N MET A 53 9.23 -2.23 11.18
CA MET A 53 10.28 -3.24 11.23
C MET A 53 11.60 -2.64 11.71
N LYS A 54 12.02 -1.49 11.17
CA LYS A 54 13.25 -0.80 11.60
C LYS A 54 13.20 -0.41 13.08
N ALA A 55 12.01 -0.03 13.58
CA ALA A 55 11.77 0.25 14.99
C ALA A 55 11.68 -1.01 15.88
N GLY A 56 11.80 -2.22 15.31
CA GLY A 56 11.70 -3.49 16.05
C GLY A 56 10.28 -3.84 16.51
N SER A 57 9.27 -3.09 16.07
CA SER A 57 7.86 -3.30 16.41
C SER A 57 7.16 -4.31 15.47
N LEU A 58 7.85 -4.74 14.42
CA LEU A 58 7.37 -5.71 13.42
C LEU A 58 8.46 -6.75 13.13
N THR A 59 8.08 -8.01 12.96
CA THR A 59 9.05 -9.07 12.63
C THR A 59 9.47 -9.01 11.17
N VAL A 60 10.76 -9.26 10.91
CA VAL A 60 11.33 -9.30 9.56
C VAL A 60 10.62 -10.35 8.68
N THR A 61 10.26 -11.49 9.26
CA THR A 61 9.56 -12.57 8.56
C THR A 61 8.15 -12.16 8.13
N TYR A 62 7.45 -11.37 8.95
CA TYR A 62 6.15 -10.82 8.58
C TYR A 62 6.29 -9.84 7.40
N LEU A 63 7.22 -8.88 7.49
CA LEU A 63 7.40 -7.91 6.40
C LEU A 63 7.77 -8.61 5.09
N HIS A 64 8.71 -9.56 5.14
CA HIS A 64 9.11 -10.31 3.94
C HIS A 64 7.94 -11.08 3.33
N LYS A 65 7.09 -11.72 4.16
CA LYS A 65 5.89 -12.41 3.69
C LYS A 65 4.91 -11.42 3.04
N TRP A 66 4.61 -10.30 3.71
CA TRP A 66 3.71 -9.28 3.20
C TRP A 66 4.19 -8.71 1.86
N LEU A 67 5.47 -8.35 1.74
CA LEU A 67 6.05 -7.87 0.49
C LEU A 67 5.89 -8.87 -0.66
N LYS A 68 6.10 -10.17 -0.38
CA LYS A 68 5.94 -11.23 -1.39
C LYS A 68 4.48 -11.38 -1.84
N GLU A 69 3.54 -11.35 -0.91
CA GLU A 69 2.10 -11.44 -1.20
C GLU A 69 1.63 -10.21 -1.98
N THR A 70 1.98 -9.00 -1.54
CA THR A 70 1.66 -7.74 -2.23
C THR A 70 2.23 -7.70 -3.65
N CYS A 71 3.48 -8.15 -3.87
CA CYS A 71 4.05 -8.27 -5.22
C CYS A 71 3.25 -9.21 -6.13
N SER A 72 2.67 -10.28 -5.58
CA SER A 72 1.79 -11.18 -6.35
C SER A 72 0.45 -10.51 -6.69
N GLU A 73 -0.07 -9.64 -5.83
CA GLU A 73 -1.31 -8.90 -6.07
C GLU A 73 -1.12 -7.77 -7.09
N LEU A 74 0.04 -7.10 -7.08
CA LEU A 74 0.40 -6.07 -8.06
C LEU A 74 0.36 -6.56 -9.50
N VAL A 75 0.59 -7.85 -9.76
CA VAL A 75 0.47 -8.44 -11.11
C VAL A 75 -0.93 -8.21 -11.71
N LYS A 76 -1.98 -8.16 -10.87
CA LYS A 76 -3.34 -7.86 -11.33
C LYS A 76 -3.46 -6.40 -11.75
N LEU A 77 -2.96 -5.47 -10.93
CA LEU A 77 -2.95 -4.04 -11.24
C LEU A 77 -2.09 -3.72 -12.48
N GLU A 78 -0.96 -4.41 -12.63
CA GLU A 78 -0.10 -4.30 -13.82
C GLU A 78 -0.84 -4.74 -15.09
N LYS A 79 -1.62 -5.83 -15.02
CA LYS A 79 -2.43 -6.31 -16.15
C LYS A 79 -3.58 -5.36 -16.47
N ASP A 80 -4.24 -4.80 -15.47
CA ASP A 80 -5.34 -3.84 -15.66
C ASP A 80 -4.83 -2.50 -16.23
N ALA A 81 -3.59 -2.12 -15.90
CA ALA A 81 -2.93 -0.95 -16.48
C ALA A 81 -2.40 -1.19 -17.91
N ALA A 82 -2.28 -2.46 -18.35
CA ALA A 82 -1.77 -2.79 -19.67
C ALA A 82 -2.87 -2.61 -20.73
N PRO A 83 -2.62 -1.84 -21.82
CA PRO A 83 -3.56 -1.75 -22.92
C PRO A 83 -3.75 -3.11 -23.61
N ASN A 84 -4.95 -3.35 -24.15
CA ASN A 84 -5.28 -4.61 -24.84
C ASN A 84 -4.25 -4.96 -25.94
N GLY A 85 -3.72 -6.18 -25.89
CA GLY A 85 -2.75 -6.69 -26.87
C GLY A 85 -1.27 -6.44 -26.53
N TRP A 86 -0.95 -5.81 -25.40
CA TRP A 86 0.43 -5.67 -24.93
C TRP A 86 0.86 -6.94 -24.18
N LEU A 87 2.00 -7.51 -24.58
CA LEU A 87 2.57 -8.70 -23.96
C LEU A 87 3.67 -8.28 -22.98
N LEU A 88 3.66 -8.87 -21.78
CA LEU A 88 4.71 -8.69 -20.78
C LEU A 88 5.99 -9.41 -21.25
N HIS A 89 7.06 -8.65 -21.50
CA HIS A 89 8.37 -9.23 -21.75
C HIS A 89 9.24 -9.14 -20.49
N ILE A 90 9.76 -10.27 -20.03
CA ILE A 90 10.71 -10.33 -18.91
C ILE A 90 12.11 -10.50 -19.51
N LEU A 91 12.91 -9.44 -19.48
CA LEU A 91 14.33 -9.53 -19.84
C LEU A 91 15.10 -10.09 -18.64
N HIS A 92 15.78 -11.22 -18.84
CA HIS A 92 16.63 -11.88 -17.83
C HIS A 92 18.07 -11.34 -17.83
N SER A 93 18.25 -10.02 -17.88
CA SER A 93 19.52 -9.43 -17.42
C SER A 93 19.42 -9.11 -15.93
N GLU A 94 20.55 -8.87 -15.27
CA GLU A 94 20.76 -8.82 -13.81
C GLU A 94 19.87 -7.84 -13.01
N THR A 95 18.97 -7.13 -13.69
CA THR A 95 17.90 -6.30 -13.11
C THR A 95 16.61 -6.65 -13.85
N LYS A 96 15.61 -7.20 -13.13
CA LYS A 96 14.34 -7.62 -13.75
C LYS A 96 13.56 -6.41 -14.23
N ILE A 97 13.66 -6.09 -15.51
CA ILE A 97 12.89 -5.02 -16.17
C ILE A 97 11.67 -5.67 -16.84
N LYS A 98 10.47 -5.20 -16.49
CA LYS A 98 9.21 -5.55 -17.18
C LYS A 98 8.96 -4.50 -18.25
N THR A 99 8.95 -4.90 -19.53
CA THR A 99 8.55 -4.01 -20.62
C THR A 99 7.20 -4.43 -21.18
N TRP A 100 6.38 -3.44 -21.50
CA TRP A 100 5.12 -3.62 -22.19
C TRP A 100 5.32 -3.10 -23.63
N GLY A 101 4.94 -3.87 -24.64
CA GLY A 101 5.03 -3.45 -26.05
C GLY A 101 4.03 -4.13 -26.97
N ASN A 102 3.82 -3.52 -28.14
CA ASN A 102 3.11 -4.07 -29.31
C ASN A 102 4.15 -4.36 -30.41
N MET A 103 3.86 -5.26 -31.37
CA MET A 103 4.72 -5.60 -32.53
C MET A 103 5.27 -4.38 -33.32
N GLN A 104 4.68 -3.18 -33.21
CA GLN A 104 5.16 -1.97 -33.87
C GLN A 104 5.91 -0.94 -33.00
N THR A 105 5.85 -0.98 -31.66
CA THR A 105 6.47 0.06 -30.81
C THR A 105 6.74 -0.47 -29.40
N VAL A 106 8.01 -0.43 -28.99
CA VAL A 106 8.44 -0.73 -27.61
C VAL A 106 8.51 0.59 -26.85
N ILE A 107 7.60 0.81 -25.90
CA ILE A 107 7.71 1.93 -24.96
C ILE A 107 8.39 1.40 -23.70
N TYR A 108 9.58 1.90 -23.42
CA TYR A 108 10.37 1.52 -22.25
C TYR A 108 9.85 2.24 -21.01
N TYR A 109 9.21 1.51 -20.09
CA TYR A 109 9.02 1.97 -18.72
C TYR A 109 9.90 1.12 -17.80
N CYS A 110 10.95 1.74 -17.24
CA CYS A 110 11.85 1.10 -16.29
C CYS A 110 11.31 1.28 -14.87
N PHE A 111 10.84 0.19 -14.25
CA PHE A 111 10.69 0.13 -12.79
C PHE A 111 11.95 -0.52 -12.20
N HIS A 112 12.83 0.28 -11.61
CA HIS A 112 13.99 -0.21 -10.87
C HIS A 112 13.54 -0.75 -9.52
N TYR A 113 13.43 -2.08 -9.38
CA TYR A 113 13.38 -2.75 -8.09
C TYR A 113 14.79 -3.25 -7.76
N GLN A 114 15.50 -2.52 -6.89
CA GLN A 114 16.64 -3.08 -6.15
C GLN A 114 16.08 -3.80 -4.93
N ILE A 115 16.23 -5.13 -4.91
CA ILE A 115 16.06 -5.96 -3.72
C ILE A 115 17.38 -5.94 -2.95
#